data_AF-A0A2T0X5W7-F1
#
_entry.id   AF-A0A2T0X5W7-F1
#
_cell.length_a   1.000
_cell.length_b   1.000
_cell.length_c   1.000
_cell.angle_alpha   90.00
_cell.angle_beta   90.00
_cell.angle_gamma   90.00
#
_symmetry.space_group_name_H-M   'P 1'
#
loop_
_entity.id
_entity.type
_entity.pdbx_description
1 polymer ?
#
loop_
_entity_poly.entity_id
_entity_poly.type
_entity_poly.pdbx_seq_one_letter_code
_entity_poly.pdbx_strand_id
1 'polypeptide(L)'
;MAQRSLTTGAIAGALSLTMATTALADDSFAKGVLGGVVGAIIVDGVKNSKRQTTQTKTYTKKPTMSSAQREANRDVQRSLNFFNYHVGVEDGVLGRKSRSAISDYQMMLGYPATGQLTEVERDILVTAHQRAMAGGYWVTETVSTHPQGRRGLLLKQRDEMFGMPTQQALQPVPLEEIRPAPQPEPAAPPAELAVAPTKNVPNFFPAPKAVSVSETAAPFCSRIAVNTAKAGGPATQASMSSPAQAIGEQFCLLRNITIDQSEQMLAQIEGFTPQQIATQCEGFATELTAAIAATGTGGRDAALAAVATRLRDLGMPAEQINGTARICLGVGYRTDNMETAMASALALSALNLSAYEELVGHHLATGVGGAMRPDLAAVWYDSAYSGTTQANAETIRPMEQAEGAELVLAASRQMNGEAAPKTLTLGDFGAAAAAAAKN
;
A
#
# COMPACT_ATOMS: atom_id res chain seq x y z
N MET A 1 44.26 -6.18 52.74
CA MET A 1 43.89 -7.15 53.79
C MET A 1 42.68 -7.93 53.29
N ALA A 2 42.90 -9.18 52.86
CA ALA A 2 42.33 -10.39 53.49
C ALA A 2 40.86 -10.62 53.04
N GLN A 3 40.54 -11.36 51.96
CA GLN A 3 40.73 -12.80 51.67
C GLN A 3 39.68 -13.71 52.37
N ARG A 4 39.12 -14.64 51.55
CA ARG A 4 38.46 -15.94 51.85
C ARG A 4 36.95 -15.94 52.11
N SER A 5 36.14 -16.95 51.77
CA SER A 5 36.05 -17.98 50.69
C SER A 5 34.95 -18.99 51.10
N LEU A 6 34.19 -19.50 50.11
CA LEU A 6 33.60 -20.85 49.97
C LEU A 6 32.53 -21.38 50.97
N THR A 7 31.39 -21.82 50.40
CA THR A 7 30.81 -23.21 50.49
C THR A 7 29.62 -23.28 49.52
N THR A 8 29.67 -23.99 48.39
CA THR A 8 29.42 -25.44 48.18
C THR A 8 28.11 -25.95 48.81
N GLY A 9 27.16 -26.36 47.96
CA GLY A 9 25.93 -27.03 48.36
C GLY A 9 25.17 -27.60 47.17
N ALA A 10 25.70 -28.69 46.59
CA ALA A 10 24.96 -29.53 45.66
C ALA A 10 24.06 -30.49 46.46
N ILE A 11 22.76 -30.50 46.19
CA ILE A 11 21.87 -31.60 46.56
C ILE A 11 21.11 -32.01 45.30
N ALA A 12 21.54 -33.14 44.74
CA ALA A 12 20.78 -33.93 43.82
C ALA A 12 19.76 -34.75 44.63
N GLY A 13 18.47 -34.55 44.36
CA GLY A 13 17.37 -35.35 44.90
C GLY A 13 16.42 -35.68 43.77
N ALA A 14 16.66 -36.80 43.09
CA ALA A 14 15.72 -37.41 42.17
C ALA A 14 14.59 -38.06 42.98
N LEU A 15 13.35 -37.62 42.76
CA LEU A 15 12.17 -38.42 43.07
C LEU A 15 11.22 -38.37 41.88
N SER A 16 11.20 -39.49 41.16
CA SER A 16 10.29 -39.79 40.06
C SER A 16 8.90 -40.11 40.61
N LEU A 17 7.91 -39.27 40.27
CA LEU A 17 6.50 -39.69 40.19
C LEU A 17 5.97 -39.43 38.79
N THR A 18 5.64 -40.53 38.13
CA THR A 18 4.93 -40.65 36.86
C THR A 18 3.46 -40.25 37.02
N MET A 19 2.99 -39.30 36.22
CA MET A 19 1.59 -39.20 35.82
C MET A 19 1.55 -39.04 34.29
N ALA A 20 0.79 -39.92 33.64
CA ALA A 20 0.71 -40.07 32.19
C ALA A 20 0.17 -38.81 31.50
N THR A 21 0.85 -38.38 30.45
CA THR A 21 0.36 -37.41 29.47
C THR A 21 -0.44 -38.14 28.38
N THR A 22 -1.68 -37.72 28.12
CA THR A 22 -2.29 -37.87 26.80
C THR A 22 -2.00 -36.62 25.99
N ALA A 23 -0.96 -36.68 25.16
CA ALA A 23 -0.71 -35.70 24.10
C ALA A 23 -0.85 -36.43 22.76
N LEU A 24 -1.86 -36.04 21.99
CA LEU A 24 -1.92 -36.28 20.55
C LEU A 24 -1.08 -35.17 19.91
N ALA A 25 -0.01 -35.55 19.22
CA ALA A 25 0.69 -34.67 18.29
C ALA A 25 1.20 -35.50 17.10
N ASP A 26 0.84 -35.00 15.92
CA ASP A 26 1.21 -35.46 14.59
C ASP A 26 2.73 -35.49 14.34
N ASP A 27 3.09 -36.34 13.39
CA ASP A 27 4.44 -36.69 12.99
C ASP A 27 5.19 -35.54 12.28
N SER A 28 6.24 -35.06 12.95
CA SER A 28 7.64 -35.16 12.51
C SER A 28 8.00 -34.80 11.06
N PHE A 29 8.29 -33.52 10.86
CA PHE A 29 9.21 -33.00 9.84
C PHE A 29 10.64 -33.04 10.39
N ALA A 30 11.58 -33.77 9.76
CA ALA A 30 12.89 -33.25 9.34
C ALA A 30 13.96 -34.32 8.97
N LYS A 31 14.71 -33.97 7.92
CA LYS A 31 16.12 -34.27 7.57
C LYS A 31 16.44 -35.37 6.55
N GLY A 32 17.09 -34.95 5.45
CA GLY A 32 18.10 -35.74 4.74
C GLY A 32 18.09 -35.62 3.20
N VAL A 33 19.02 -34.84 2.65
CA VAL A 33 19.39 -34.84 1.22
C VAL A 33 20.67 -35.66 1.04
N LEU A 34 20.70 -36.62 0.09
CA LEU A 34 21.85 -36.98 -0.80
C LEU A 34 21.61 -38.29 -1.60
N GLY A 35 21.63 -38.19 -2.94
CA GLY A 35 22.35 -39.09 -3.86
C GLY A 35 21.84 -40.52 -4.19
N GLY A 36 21.57 -40.77 -5.49
CA GLY A 36 22.24 -41.83 -6.25
C GLY A 36 21.71 -43.28 -6.26
N VAL A 37 21.07 -43.65 -7.38
CA VAL A 37 21.09 -44.91 -8.18
C VAL A 37 21.36 -46.31 -7.54
N VAL A 38 20.55 -47.28 -8.03
CA VAL A 38 20.75 -48.74 -8.19
C VAL A 38 20.16 -49.66 -7.11
N GLY A 39 19.36 -50.63 -7.57
CA GLY A 39 19.43 -51.99 -7.02
C GLY A 39 18.11 -52.60 -6.60
N ALA A 40 17.51 -53.39 -7.50
CA ALA A 40 16.42 -54.28 -7.20
C ALA A 40 16.78 -55.27 -6.09
N ILE A 41 15.85 -55.47 -5.14
CA ILE A 41 15.69 -56.75 -4.47
C ILE A 41 14.21 -57.07 -4.39
N ILE A 42 13.87 -58.11 -5.13
CA ILE A 42 12.64 -58.87 -5.12
C ILE A 42 12.51 -59.50 -3.73
N VAL A 43 11.38 -59.31 -3.06
CA VAL A 43 10.90 -60.25 -2.04
C VAL A 43 9.49 -60.66 -2.43
N ASP A 44 9.42 -61.86 -2.99
CA ASP A 44 8.20 -62.64 -3.12
C ASP A 44 7.67 -62.97 -1.72
N GLY A 45 6.41 -62.63 -1.48
CA GLY A 45 5.73 -62.82 -0.21
C GLY A 45 4.26 -63.16 -0.43
N VAL A 46 4.03 -64.28 -1.13
CA VAL A 46 2.71 -64.90 -1.30
C VAL A 46 2.10 -65.23 0.06
N LYS A 47 0.94 -64.67 0.37
CA LYS A 47 -0.14 -65.38 1.09
C LYS A 47 -1.51 -64.77 0.76
N ASN A 48 -2.28 -65.61 0.07
CA ASN A 48 -3.67 -65.43 -0.31
C ASN A 48 -4.55 -64.94 0.85
N SER A 49 -5.14 -63.76 0.68
CA SER A 49 -6.45 -63.43 1.25
C SER A 49 -7.29 -62.84 0.12
N LYS A 50 -8.19 -63.67 -0.42
CA LYS A 50 -9.29 -63.22 -1.29
C LYS A 50 -10.22 -62.34 -0.44
N ARG A 51 -9.83 -61.08 -0.27
CA ARG A 51 -10.73 -60.03 0.20
C ARG A 51 -11.15 -59.27 -1.05
N GLN A 52 -12.41 -59.46 -1.45
CA GLN A 52 -13.03 -58.64 -2.50
C GLN A 52 -13.00 -57.18 -2.04
N THR A 53 -11.97 -56.46 -2.45
CA THR A 53 -11.94 -55.00 -2.38
C THR A 53 -12.87 -54.49 -3.46
N THR A 54 -14.08 -54.10 -3.07
CA THR A 54 -14.94 -53.23 -3.84
C THR A 54 -14.16 -51.96 -4.13
N GLN A 55 -13.63 -51.81 -5.36
CA GLN A 55 -13.05 -50.56 -5.80
C GLN A 55 -14.18 -49.56 -5.97
N THR A 56 -14.53 -48.84 -4.90
CA THR A 56 -15.29 -47.60 -5.01
C THR A 56 -14.43 -46.60 -5.77
N LYS A 57 -14.69 -46.47 -7.08
CA LYS A 57 -14.18 -45.34 -7.87
C LYS A 57 -14.77 -44.06 -7.29
N THR A 58 -14.04 -43.41 -6.39
CA THR A 58 -14.39 -42.07 -5.91
C THR A 58 -14.20 -41.11 -7.07
N TYR A 59 -15.28 -40.81 -7.79
CA TYR A 59 -15.32 -39.67 -8.70
C TYR A 59 -15.33 -38.40 -7.83
N THR A 60 -14.16 -37.84 -7.54
CA THR A 60 -14.07 -36.47 -7.03
C THR A 60 -14.60 -35.54 -8.12
N LYS A 61 -15.85 -35.11 -7.97
CA LYS A 61 -16.42 -34.03 -8.79
C LYS A 61 -15.48 -32.85 -8.70
N LYS A 62 -14.98 -32.38 -9.85
CA LYS A 62 -14.22 -31.13 -9.92
C LYS A 62 -15.07 -30.04 -9.26
N PRO A 63 -14.50 -29.22 -8.35
CA PRO A 63 -15.24 -28.14 -7.74
C PRO A 63 -15.79 -27.22 -8.84
N THR A 64 -17.06 -26.85 -8.72
CA THR A 64 -17.75 -25.98 -9.68
C THR A 64 -17.19 -24.55 -9.72
N MET A 65 -16.30 -24.19 -8.78
CA MET A 65 -15.71 -22.87 -8.66
C MET A 65 -14.23 -22.99 -8.23
N SER A 66 -13.38 -22.11 -8.77
CA SER A 66 -11.98 -22.02 -8.36
C SER A 66 -11.86 -21.45 -6.94
N SER A 67 -10.72 -21.72 -6.28
CA SER A 67 -10.39 -21.11 -4.97
C SER A 67 -10.37 -19.59 -5.06
N ALA A 68 -9.79 -19.03 -6.13
CA ALA A 68 -9.73 -17.59 -6.36
C ALA A 68 -11.12 -16.96 -6.49
N GLN A 69 -12.05 -17.61 -7.21
CA GLN A 69 -13.41 -17.10 -7.35
C GLN A 69 -14.20 -17.17 -6.03
N ARG A 70 -13.93 -18.19 -5.20
CA ARG A 70 -14.52 -18.30 -3.87
C ARG A 70 -14.02 -17.20 -2.94
N GLU A 71 -12.73 -16.86 -3.01
CA GLU A 71 -12.17 -15.74 -2.24
C GLU A 71 -12.78 -14.40 -2.67
N ALA A 72 -12.83 -14.12 -3.97
CA ALA A 72 -13.46 -12.91 -4.50
C ALA A 72 -14.94 -12.79 -4.09
N ASN A 73 -15.64 -13.90 -3.89
CA ASN A 73 -17.00 -13.90 -3.36
C ASN A 73 -17.07 -13.66 -1.85
N ARG A 74 -16.06 -14.12 -1.08
CA ARG A 74 -15.95 -13.80 0.35
C ARG A 74 -15.73 -12.31 0.55
N ASP A 75 -14.87 -11.69 -0.25
CA ASP A 75 -14.65 -10.24 -0.20
C ASP A 75 -15.93 -9.45 -0.46
N VAL A 76 -16.73 -9.89 -1.44
CA VAL A 76 -18.06 -9.33 -1.68
C VAL A 76 -18.97 -9.50 -0.48
N GLN A 77 -19.05 -10.71 0.10
CA GLN A 77 -19.91 -10.97 1.25
C GLN A 77 -19.50 -10.15 2.48
N ARG A 78 -18.19 -10.03 2.74
CA ARG A 78 -17.63 -9.22 3.81
C ARG A 78 -17.97 -7.75 3.63
N SER A 79 -17.75 -7.23 2.43
CA SER A 79 -18.03 -5.83 2.10
C SER A 79 -19.53 -5.52 2.22
N LEU A 80 -20.40 -6.42 1.73
CA LEU A 80 -21.85 -6.28 1.88
C LEU A 80 -22.26 -6.25 3.36
N ASN A 81 -21.79 -7.21 4.17
CA ASN A 81 -22.06 -7.24 5.61
C ASN A 81 -21.57 -5.96 6.31
N PHE A 82 -20.37 -5.47 5.96
CA PHE A 82 -19.82 -4.23 6.49
C PHE A 82 -20.72 -3.02 6.20
N PHE A 83 -21.30 -2.93 5.00
CA PHE A 83 -22.27 -1.88 4.68
C PHE A 83 -23.70 -2.20 5.14
N ASN A 84 -23.87 -3.14 6.07
CA ASN A 84 -25.15 -3.59 6.62
C ASN A 84 -26.10 -4.20 5.58
N TYR A 85 -25.60 -4.72 4.47
CA TYR A 85 -26.36 -5.58 3.56
C TYR A 85 -26.16 -7.03 4.02
N HIS A 86 -27.11 -7.54 4.81
CA HIS A 86 -26.96 -8.82 5.49
C HIS A 86 -26.95 -10.02 4.53
N VAL A 87 -25.78 -10.62 4.33
CA VAL A 87 -25.63 -11.82 3.48
C VAL A 87 -25.44 -13.11 4.26
N GLY A 88 -25.17 -13.03 5.56
CA GLY A 88 -24.85 -14.17 6.42
C GLY A 88 -23.35 -14.43 6.47
N VAL A 89 -22.97 -15.70 6.58
CA VAL A 89 -21.56 -16.12 6.72
C VAL A 89 -20.80 -15.89 5.40
N GLU A 90 -19.55 -15.45 5.52
CA GLU A 90 -18.61 -15.21 4.41
C GLU A 90 -18.01 -16.54 3.89
N ASP A 91 -18.84 -17.38 3.26
CA ASP A 91 -18.47 -18.72 2.78
C ASP A 91 -18.00 -18.77 1.30
N GLY A 92 -18.05 -17.64 0.61
CA GLY A 92 -17.72 -17.47 -0.81
C GLY A 92 -18.78 -18.03 -1.76
N VAL A 93 -19.98 -18.36 -1.25
CA VAL A 93 -21.11 -18.86 -2.05
C VAL A 93 -22.20 -17.78 -2.13
N LEU A 94 -22.34 -17.15 -3.29
CA LEU A 94 -23.34 -16.10 -3.52
C LEU A 94 -24.75 -16.70 -3.72
N GLY A 95 -25.36 -17.07 -2.60
CA GLY A 95 -26.72 -17.61 -2.52
C GLY A 95 -27.82 -16.54 -2.60
N ARG A 96 -29.06 -16.92 -2.28
CA ARG A 96 -30.23 -16.03 -2.35
C ARG A 96 -30.07 -14.74 -1.51
N LYS A 97 -29.52 -14.85 -0.30
CA LYS A 97 -29.28 -13.68 0.57
C LYS A 97 -28.28 -12.70 -0.04
N SER A 98 -27.16 -13.22 -0.56
CA SER A 98 -26.17 -12.39 -1.26
C SER A 98 -26.76 -11.71 -2.49
N ARG A 99 -27.56 -12.41 -3.28
CA ARG A 99 -28.22 -11.83 -4.47
C ARG A 99 -29.23 -10.73 -4.10
N SER A 100 -30.01 -10.93 -3.03
CA SER A 100 -30.91 -9.90 -2.50
C SER A 100 -30.14 -8.67 -2.03
N ALA A 101 -29.08 -8.87 -1.25
CA ALA A 101 -28.20 -7.80 -0.79
C ALA A 101 -27.53 -7.04 -1.95
N ILE A 102 -27.14 -7.74 -3.01
CA ILE A 102 -26.59 -7.13 -4.24
C ILE A 102 -27.66 -6.28 -4.92
N SER A 103 -28.91 -6.75 -5.01
CA SER A 103 -30.02 -5.93 -5.55
C SER A 103 -30.23 -4.66 -4.73
N ASP A 104 -30.20 -4.73 -3.39
CA ASP A 104 -30.35 -3.55 -2.52
C ASP A 104 -29.18 -2.57 -2.67
N TYR A 105 -27.96 -3.11 -2.79
CA TYR A 105 -26.76 -2.34 -3.09
C TYR A 105 -26.87 -1.62 -4.45
N GLN A 106 -27.29 -2.33 -5.49
CA GLN A 106 -27.50 -1.78 -6.83
C GLN A 106 -28.54 -0.67 -6.84
N MET A 107 -29.69 -0.87 -6.17
CA MET A 107 -30.70 0.17 -6.03
C MET A 107 -30.15 1.42 -5.35
N MET A 108 -29.36 1.25 -4.28
CA MET A 108 -28.75 2.40 -3.59
C MET A 108 -27.84 3.20 -4.52
N LEU A 109 -27.07 2.52 -5.38
CA LEU A 109 -26.19 3.16 -6.36
C LEU A 109 -26.88 3.56 -7.67
N GLY A 110 -28.21 3.40 -7.79
CA GLY A 110 -28.94 3.75 -9.01
C GLY A 110 -28.73 2.79 -10.19
N TYR A 111 -28.18 1.60 -9.95
CA TYR A 111 -28.06 0.54 -10.94
C TYR A 111 -29.33 -0.31 -11.03
N PRO A 112 -29.57 -1.00 -12.17
CA PRO A 112 -30.60 -2.03 -12.25
C PRO A 112 -30.38 -3.13 -11.21
N ALA A 113 -31.43 -3.48 -10.45
CA ALA A 113 -31.38 -4.44 -9.34
C ALA A 113 -31.34 -5.92 -9.81
N THR A 114 -30.33 -6.28 -10.60
CA THR A 114 -30.17 -7.61 -11.21
C THR A 114 -29.79 -8.71 -10.20
N GLY A 115 -29.27 -8.33 -9.02
CA GLY A 115 -28.76 -9.27 -8.02
C GLY A 115 -27.47 -9.97 -8.46
N GLN A 116 -26.79 -9.46 -9.49
CA GLN A 116 -25.51 -9.93 -9.99
C GLN A 116 -24.55 -8.76 -10.12
N LEU A 117 -23.37 -8.85 -9.50
CA LEU A 117 -22.37 -7.79 -9.59
C LEU A 117 -21.64 -7.84 -10.92
N THR A 118 -21.60 -6.68 -11.60
CA THR A 118 -20.58 -6.42 -12.62
C THR A 118 -19.21 -6.25 -11.97
N GLU A 119 -18.14 -6.27 -12.77
CA GLU A 119 -16.78 -6.04 -12.27
C GLU A 119 -16.65 -4.64 -11.65
N VAL A 120 -17.22 -3.64 -12.31
CA VAL A 120 -17.25 -2.23 -11.86
C VAL A 120 -18.02 -2.10 -10.53
N GLU A 121 -19.20 -2.72 -10.43
CA GLU A 121 -19.98 -2.71 -9.19
C GLU A 121 -19.28 -3.42 -8.04
N ARG A 122 -18.54 -4.50 -8.34
CA ARG A 122 -17.71 -5.19 -7.34
C ARG A 122 -16.57 -4.29 -6.87
N ASP A 123 -15.92 -3.60 -7.80
CA ASP A 123 -14.78 -2.73 -7.48
C ASP A 123 -15.19 -1.58 -6.56
N ILE A 124 -16.33 -0.91 -6.84
CA ILE A 124 -16.90 0.12 -5.95
C ILE A 124 -17.10 -0.46 -4.54
N LEU A 125 -17.76 -1.61 -4.45
CA LEU A 125 -18.12 -2.23 -3.17
C LEU A 125 -16.88 -2.60 -2.33
N VAL A 126 -15.91 -3.25 -2.96
CA VAL A 126 -14.70 -3.74 -2.28
C VAL A 126 -13.76 -2.58 -1.95
N THR A 127 -13.56 -1.64 -2.88
CA THR A 127 -12.69 -0.48 -2.67
C THR A 127 -13.25 0.44 -1.57
N ALA A 128 -14.56 0.71 -1.58
CA ALA A 128 -15.19 1.48 -0.51
C ALA A 128 -15.02 0.81 0.86
N HIS A 129 -15.13 -0.53 0.93
CA HIS A 129 -14.90 -1.28 2.17
C HIS A 129 -13.44 -1.20 2.63
N GLN A 130 -12.47 -1.37 1.73
CA GLN A 130 -11.05 -1.24 2.05
C GLN A 130 -10.70 0.15 2.59
N ARG A 131 -11.21 1.21 1.93
CA ARG A 131 -11.06 2.59 2.41
C ARG A 131 -11.73 2.80 3.76
N ALA A 132 -12.92 2.26 3.95
CA ALA A 132 -13.63 2.33 5.22
C ALA A 132 -12.87 1.66 6.38
N MET A 133 -12.16 0.57 6.11
CA MET A 133 -11.30 -0.11 7.08
C MET A 133 -9.98 0.63 7.32
N ALA A 134 -9.44 1.31 6.29
CA ALA A 134 -8.27 2.18 6.44
C ALA A 134 -8.58 3.44 7.28
N GLY A 135 -9.84 3.90 7.27
CA GLY A 135 -10.29 5.06 8.04
C GLY A 135 -9.92 6.39 7.37
N GLY A 136 -9.61 7.41 8.17
CA GLY A 136 -9.18 8.72 7.68
C GLY A 136 -10.30 9.76 7.56
N TYR A 137 -9.92 10.94 7.08
CA TYR A 137 -10.84 12.10 6.96
C TYR A 137 -11.97 11.80 5.98
N TRP A 138 -11.67 11.22 4.81
CA TRP A 138 -12.67 10.85 3.82
C TRP A 138 -13.78 9.97 4.40
N VAL A 139 -13.42 8.97 5.23
CA VAL A 139 -14.37 8.08 5.91
C VAL A 139 -15.14 8.84 6.98
N THR A 140 -14.45 9.58 7.85
CA THR A 140 -15.05 10.29 8.99
C THR A 140 -16.03 11.36 8.50
N GLU A 141 -15.60 12.20 7.54
CA GLU A 141 -16.42 13.21 6.90
C GLU A 141 -17.67 12.60 6.27
N THR A 142 -17.51 11.57 5.44
CA THR A 142 -18.64 10.98 4.72
C THR A 142 -19.62 10.31 5.68
N VAL A 143 -19.14 9.58 6.69
CA VAL A 143 -20.00 8.94 7.68
C VAL A 143 -20.77 9.98 8.51
N SER A 144 -20.15 11.11 8.84
CA SER A 144 -20.75 12.18 9.64
C SER A 144 -21.70 13.09 8.86
N THR A 145 -21.45 13.30 7.57
CA THR A 145 -22.20 14.29 6.75
C THR A 145 -23.21 13.65 5.82
N HIS A 146 -22.99 12.41 5.38
CA HIS A 146 -23.86 11.77 4.40
C HIS A 146 -25.12 11.22 5.09
N PRO A 147 -26.35 11.50 4.59
CA PRO A 147 -27.60 11.03 5.20
C PRO A 147 -27.70 9.50 5.36
N GLN A 148 -26.97 8.76 4.52
CA GLN A 148 -26.89 7.29 4.54
C GLN A 148 -25.81 6.74 5.48
N GLY A 149 -25.19 7.60 6.30
CA GLY A 149 -24.08 7.25 7.20
C GLY A 149 -22.96 6.51 6.46
N ARG A 150 -22.55 5.36 7.00
CA ARG A 150 -21.47 4.54 6.42
C ARG A 150 -21.75 4.04 5.01
N ARG A 151 -23.02 3.87 4.60
CA ARG A 151 -23.33 3.51 3.21
C ARG A 151 -23.10 4.66 2.24
N GLY A 152 -22.97 5.90 2.71
CA GLY A 152 -22.57 7.05 1.90
C GLY A 152 -21.19 6.88 1.25
N LEU A 153 -20.31 6.06 1.85
CA LEU A 153 -19.00 5.74 1.28
C LEU A 153 -19.12 5.04 -0.09
N LEU A 154 -20.16 4.22 -0.29
CA LEU A 154 -20.41 3.55 -1.57
C LEU A 154 -20.82 4.54 -2.67
N LEU A 155 -21.64 5.53 -2.31
CA LEU A 155 -22.07 6.58 -3.24
C LEU A 155 -20.90 7.49 -3.62
N LYS A 156 -20.12 7.93 -2.63
CA LYS A 156 -18.93 8.75 -2.85
C LYS A 156 -17.88 8.02 -3.71
N GLN A 157 -17.63 6.74 -3.42
CA GLN A 157 -16.74 5.89 -4.22
C GLN A 157 -17.23 5.75 -5.68
N ARG A 158 -18.53 5.54 -5.88
CA ARG A 158 -19.12 5.51 -7.23
C ARG A 158 -18.88 6.84 -7.94
N ASP A 159 -19.23 7.95 -7.30
CA ASP A 159 -19.18 9.28 -7.91
C ASP A 159 -17.75 9.67 -8.30
N GLU A 160 -16.77 9.40 -7.44
CA GLU A 160 -15.35 9.59 -7.73
C GLU A 160 -14.89 8.76 -8.94
N MET A 161 -15.30 7.50 -9.01
CA MET A 161 -14.90 6.60 -10.10
C MET A 161 -15.47 7.04 -11.47
N PHE A 162 -16.63 7.70 -11.48
CA PHE A 162 -17.23 8.26 -12.70
C PHE A 162 -16.92 9.75 -12.92
N GLY A 163 -16.05 10.35 -12.09
CA GLY A 163 -15.68 11.76 -12.20
C GLY A 163 -16.83 12.73 -12.00
N MET A 164 -17.88 12.31 -11.28
CA MET A 164 -19.03 13.15 -10.98
C MET A 164 -18.69 14.08 -9.81
N PRO A 165 -18.98 15.40 -9.91
CA PRO A 165 -18.75 16.30 -8.79
C PRO A 165 -19.64 15.87 -7.62
N THR A 166 -19.02 15.63 -6.46
CA THR A 166 -19.72 15.32 -5.22
C THR A 166 -20.71 16.44 -4.93
N GLN A 167 -22.01 16.13 -4.99
CA GLN A 167 -23.05 17.04 -4.52
C GLN A 167 -22.88 17.18 -3.01
N GLN A 168 -22.15 18.21 -2.58
CA GLN A 168 -22.23 18.71 -1.21
C GLN A 168 -23.72 18.92 -0.92
N ALA A 169 -24.21 18.30 0.15
CA ALA A 169 -25.58 18.48 0.59
C ALA A 169 -25.87 19.98 0.66
N LEU A 170 -26.84 20.42 -0.14
CA LEU A 170 -27.31 21.80 -0.20
C LEU A 170 -27.59 22.29 1.23
N GLN A 171 -26.70 23.10 1.78
CA GLN A 171 -27.03 23.88 2.95
C GLN A 171 -28.04 24.95 2.52
N PRO A 172 -29.13 25.19 3.28
CA PRO A 172 -30.04 26.28 2.96
C PRO A 172 -29.30 27.61 3.13
N VAL A 173 -29.12 28.31 2.01
CA VAL A 173 -28.55 29.66 1.96
C VAL A 173 -29.53 30.62 2.66
N PRO A 174 -29.08 31.49 3.59
CA PRO A 174 -29.91 32.57 4.10
C PRO A 174 -30.36 33.49 2.96
N LEU A 175 -31.61 33.94 3.00
CA LEU A 175 -32.20 34.88 2.05
C LEU A 175 -31.46 36.23 2.08
N GLU A 176 -30.47 36.38 1.21
CA GLU A 176 -29.81 37.66 0.95
C GLU A 176 -30.61 38.48 -0.09
N GLU A 177 -30.71 39.77 0.18
CA GLU A 177 -31.58 40.76 -0.45
C GLU A 177 -31.26 41.01 -1.94
N ILE A 178 -32.32 41.09 -2.76
CA ILE A 178 -32.25 41.27 -4.21
C ILE A 178 -31.63 42.64 -4.55
N ARG A 179 -30.42 42.64 -5.13
CA ARG A 179 -29.87 43.82 -5.82
C ARG A 179 -30.17 43.78 -7.33
N PRO A 180 -30.39 44.93 -8.00
CA PRO A 180 -30.78 44.95 -9.41
C PRO A 180 -29.62 44.58 -10.35
N ALA A 181 -29.94 43.85 -11.41
CA ALA A 181 -29.01 43.38 -12.43
C ALA A 181 -28.38 44.51 -13.29
N PRO A 182 -27.13 44.37 -13.75
CA PRO A 182 -26.52 45.29 -14.70
C PRO A 182 -27.03 45.04 -16.14
N GLN A 183 -27.13 46.11 -16.93
CA GLN A 183 -27.64 46.09 -18.30
C GLN A 183 -26.65 45.49 -19.33
N PRO A 184 -27.12 44.96 -20.48
CA PRO A 184 -26.29 44.30 -21.48
C PRO A 184 -25.56 45.27 -22.41
N GLU A 185 -24.30 44.98 -22.70
CA GLU A 185 -23.46 45.65 -23.71
C GLU A 185 -23.60 44.96 -25.11
N PRO A 186 -23.42 45.67 -26.25
CA PRO A 186 -23.78 45.16 -27.58
C PRO A 186 -22.84 44.07 -28.12
N ALA A 187 -23.42 43.06 -28.78
CA ALA A 187 -22.73 41.93 -29.39
C ALA A 187 -21.96 42.29 -30.68
N ALA A 188 -20.74 41.76 -30.79
CA ALA A 188 -19.95 41.72 -32.02
C ALA A 188 -20.48 40.63 -32.99
N PRO A 189 -20.30 40.78 -34.33
CA PRO A 189 -20.89 39.88 -35.30
C PRO A 189 -20.21 38.49 -35.35
N PRO A 190 -20.92 37.44 -35.82
CA PRO A 190 -20.43 36.06 -35.75
C PRO A 190 -19.31 35.81 -36.76
N ALA A 191 -18.19 35.25 -36.28
CA ALA A 191 -17.22 34.60 -37.13
C ALA A 191 -17.75 33.22 -37.56
N GLU A 192 -17.77 33.01 -38.87
CA GLU A 192 -18.21 31.78 -39.52
C GLU A 192 -17.25 30.63 -39.20
N LEU A 193 -17.70 29.68 -38.38
CA LEU A 193 -16.96 28.45 -38.09
C LEU A 193 -17.09 27.49 -39.28
N ALA A 194 -16.07 27.48 -40.14
CA ALA A 194 -15.91 26.43 -41.14
C ALA A 194 -15.63 25.08 -40.46
N VAL A 195 -16.62 24.18 -40.49
CA VAL A 195 -16.46 22.78 -40.05
C VAL A 195 -15.85 21.98 -41.20
N ALA A 196 -14.55 21.69 -41.11
CA ALA A 196 -13.92 20.68 -41.96
C ALA A 196 -14.33 19.27 -41.47
N PRO A 197 -14.70 18.32 -42.36
CA PRO A 197 -15.07 16.98 -41.95
C PRO A 197 -13.81 16.13 -41.79
N THR A 198 -13.30 15.97 -40.58
CA THR A 198 -12.34 14.89 -40.29
C THR A 198 -13.06 13.80 -39.50
N LYS A 199 -13.32 12.67 -40.16
CA LYS A 199 -13.55 11.38 -39.49
C LYS A 199 -12.25 10.94 -38.82
N ASN A 200 -11.89 11.56 -37.70
CA ASN A 200 -10.82 11.06 -36.84
C ASN A 200 -11.44 10.28 -35.69
N VAL A 201 -11.52 8.97 -35.87
CA VAL A 201 -11.58 8.05 -34.73
C VAL A 201 -10.24 8.20 -34.01
N PRO A 202 -10.20 8.38 -32.67
CA PRO A 202 -8.94 8.46 -31.97
C PRO A 202 -8.12 7.19 -32.22
N ASN A 203 -6.89 7.34 -32.72
CA ASN A 203 -5.98 6.23 -32.88
C ASN A 203 -5.26 5.98 -31.54
N PHE A 204 -5.70 4.96 -30.81
CA PHE A 204 -5.09 4.53 -29.54
C PHE A 204 -3.86 3.64 -29.72
N PHE A 205 -3.43 3.39 -30.96
CA PHE A 205 -2.26 2.58 -31.30
C PHE A 205 -1.26 3.39 -32.13
N PRO A 206 -0.51 4.32 -31.52
CA PRO A 206 0.61 4.95 -32.20
C PRO A 206 1.67 3.90 -32.53
N ALA A 207 2.39 4.10 -33.64
CA ALA A 207 3.52 3.26 -34.01
C ALA A 207 4.51 3.15 -32.82
N PRO A 208 5.09 1.96 -32.56
CA PRO A 208 5.92 1.74 -31.39
C PRO A 208 7.17 2.63 -31.46
N LYS A 209 7.15 3.74 -30.74
CA LYS A 209 8.37 4.41 -30.29
C LYS A 209 8.81 3.69 -29.02
N ALA A 210 10.06 3.27 -28.97
CA ALA A 210 10.69 2.76 -27.76
C ALA A 210 10.85 3.91 -26.76
N VAL A 211 9.76 4.30 -26.12
CA VAL A 211 9.77 5.08 -24.88
C VAL A 211 9.79 4.05 -23.77
N SER A 212 10.83 4.05 -22.95
CA SER A 212 10.83 3.32 -21.68
C SER A 212 9.77 3.97 -20.80
N VAL A 213 8.52 3.50 -20.89
CA VAL A 213 7.44 3.97 -20.02
C VAL A 213 7.74 3.43 -18.63
N SER A 214 8.24 4.30 -17.76
CA SER A 214 8.30 4.00 -16.33
C SER A 214 6.88 3.77 -15.82
N GLU A 215 6.70 2.76 -14.98
CA GLU A 215 5.43 2.56 -14.29
C GLU A 215 5.15 3.73 -13.33
N THR A 216 3.89 4.14 -13.22
CA THR A 216 3.43 5.18 -12.28
C THR A 216 2.81 4.54 -11.04
N ALA A 217 2.53 5.34 -10.00
CA ALA A 217 2.14 4.80 -8.70
C ALA A 217 0.77 4.12 -8.71
N ALA A 218 -0.21 4.65 -9.44
CA ALA A 218 -1.56 4.08 -9.48
C ALA A 218 -1.60 2.63 -10.03
N PRO A 219 -1.07 2.32 -11.23
CA PRO A 219 -1.03 0.94 -11.74
C PRO A 219 -0.15 0.03 -10.88
N PHE A 220 0.97 0.54 -10.35
CA PHE A 220 1.83 -0.20 -9.43
C PHE A 220 1.05 -0.64 -8.19
N CYS A 221 0.37 0.29 -7.53
CA CYS A 221 -0.36 0.02 -6.30
C CYS A 221 -1.58 -0.88 -6.50
N SER A 222 -2.26 -0.78 -7.64
CA SER A 222 -3.32 -1.72 -8.02
C SER A 222 -2.78 -3.16 -8.11
N ARG A 223 -1.59 -3.36 -8.70
CA ARG A 223 -0.96 -4.68 -8.76
C ARG A 223 -0.53 -5.18 -7.37
N ILE A 224 0.08 -4.31 -6.57
CA ILE A 224 0.48 -4.65 -5.20
C ILE A 224 -0.72 -5.11 -4.38
N ALA A 225 -1.84 -4.37 -4.42
CA ALA A 225 -3.06 -4.71 -3.69
C ALA A 225 -3.61 -6.11 -4.06
N VAL A 226 -3.60 -6.46 -5.34
CA VAL A 226 -4.00 -7.81 -5.81
C VAL A 226 -3.08 -8.89 -5.23
N ASN A 227 -1.78 -8.65 -5.15
CA ASN A 227 -0.83 -9.60 -4.59
C ASN A 227 -0.95 -9.70 -3.07
N THR A 228 -1.16 -8.59 -2.38
CA THR A 228 -1.43 -8.54 -0.93
C THR A 228 -2.67 -9.36 -0.58
N ALA A 229 -3.75 -9.21 -1.35
CA ALA A 229 -4.96 -10.00 -1.15
C ALA A 229 -4.71 -11.51 -1.33
N LYS A 230 -3.93 -11.90 -2.35
CA LYS A 230 -3.55 -13.32 -2.56
C LYS A 230 -2.67 -13.86 -1.43
N ALA A 231 -1.86 -13.01 -0.80
CA ALA A 231 -1.01 -13.37 0.34
C ALA A 231 -1.79 -13.45 1.67
N GLY A 232 -3.06 -13.02 1.70
CA GLY A 232 -3.89 -13.04 2.91
C GLY A 232 -3.72 -11.80 3.80
N GLY A 233 -3.06 -10.75 3.31
CA GLY A 233 -2.80 -9.52 4.05
C GLY A 233 -1.42 -8.93 3.75
N PRO A 234 -1.13 -7.72 4.28
CA PRO A 234 0.18 -7.10 4.13
C PRO A 234 1.27 -7.90 4.84
N ALA A 235 2.48 -7.82 4.30
CA ALA A 235 3.67 -8.37 4.91
C ALA A 235 3.95 -7.70 6.27
N THR A 236 4.44 -8.51 7.20
CA THR A 236 5.03 -8.10 8.49
C THR A 236 6.48 -8.56 8.50
N GLN A 237 7.28 -8.16 9.48
CA GLN A 237 8.64 -8.71 9.59
C GLN A 237 8.64 -10.24 9.70
N ALA A 238 7.64 -10.81 10.39
CA ALA A 238 7.52 -12.25 10.59
C ALA A 238 6.98 -13.01 9.37
N SER A 239 6.14 -12.36 8.55
CA SER A 239 5.47 -12.98 7.41
C SER A 239 6.06 -12.62 6.05
N MET A 240 7.07 -11.75 6.00
CA MET A 240 7.68 -11.28 4.75
C MET A 240 8.32 -12.43 3.97
N SER A 241 7.71 -12.77 2.84
CA SER A 241 8.19 -13.80 1.90
C SER A 241 8.76 -13.22 0.60
N SER A 242 8.37 -11.99 0.26
CA SER A 242 8.90 -11.24 -0.89
C SER A 242 9.23 -9.82 -0.44
N PRO A 243 10.52 -9.45 -0.36
CA PRO A 243 10.87 -8.11 0.08
C PRO A 243 10.45 -7.03 -0.93
N ALA A 244 10.42 -7.33 -2.23
CA ALA A 244 9.87 -6.42 -3.24
C ALA A 244 8.36 -6.15 -3.05
N GLN A 245 7.59 -7.17 -2.64
CA GLN A 245 6.17 -7.01 -2.31
C GLN A 245 6.00 -6.18 -1.04
N ALA A 246 6.78 -6.45 0.02
CA ALA A 246 6.72 -5.69 1.26
C ALA A 246 7.07 -4.20 1.04
N ILE A 247 8.12 -3.90 0.29
CA ILE A 247 8.45 -2.52 -0.11
C ILE A 247 7.30 -1.88 -0.89
N GLY A 248 6.72 -2.59 -1.86
CA GLY A 248 5.59 -2.08 -2.63
C GLY A 248 4.35 -1.78 -1.78
N GLU A 249 4.03 -2.63 -0.80
CA GLU A 249 2.92 -2.41 0.14
C GLU A 249 3.14 -1.16 0.98
N GLN A 250 4.37 -0.98 1.48
CA GLN A 250 4.75 0.17 2.29
C GLN A 250 4.76 1.47 1.47
N PHE A 251 5.21 1.44 0.21
CA PHE A 251 5.10 2.56 -0.71
C PHE A 251 3.64 2.98 -0.91
N CYS A 252 2.76 2.03 -1.22
CA CYS A 252 1.35 2.32 -1.49
C CYS A 252 0.60 2.83 -0.26
N LEU A 253 0.98 2.36 0.93
CA LEU A 253 0.49 2.90 2.20
C LEU A 253 0.89 4.37 2.38
N LEU A 254 2.19 4.69 2.24
CA LEU A 254 2.68 6.07 2.38
C LEU A 254 2.13 7.01 1.31
N ARG A 255 1.95 6.51 0.07
CA ARG A 255 1.26 7.24 -1.00
C ARG A 255 -0.11 7.71 -0.54
N ASN A 256 -0.92 6.83 0.04
CA ASN A 256 -2.27 7.19 0.49
C ASN A 256 -2.23 8.17 1.66
N ILE A 257 -1.34 7.96 2.63
CA ILE A 257 -1.17 8.87 3.78
C ILE A 257 -0.81 10.29 3.30
N THR A 258 0.11 10.41 2.35
CA THR A 258 0.55 11.72 1.84
C THR A 258 -0.51 12.41 0.99
N ILE A 259 -1.34 11.66 0.26
CA ILE A 259 -2.55 12.19 -0.40
C ILE A 259 -3.50 12.78 0.66
N ASP A 260 -3.82 12.00 1.70
CA ASP A 260 -4.74 12.44 2.77
C ASP A 260 -4.22 13.68 3.50
N GLN A 261 -2.92 13.73 3.81
CA GLN A 261 -2.27 14.89 4.43
C GLN A 261 -2.34 16.13 3.53
N SER A 262 -2.06 15.97 2.24
CA SER A 262 -2.18 17.07 1.27
C SER A 262 -3.61 17.59 1.18
N GLU A 263 -4.62 16.72 1.19
CA GLU A 263 -6.03 17.12 1.14
C GLU A 263 -6.45 17.94 2.35
N GLN A 264 -5.96 17.60 3.55
CA GLN A 264 -6.20 18.39 4.76
C GLN A 264 -5.59 19.79 4.67
N MET A 265 -4.39 19.92 4.08
CA MET A 265 -3.75 21.21 3.85
C MET A 265 -4.48 22.02 2.77
N LEU A 266 -4.91 21.37 1.70
CA LEU A 266 -5.66 21.99 0.60
C LEU A 266 -7.01 22.55 1.06
N ALA A 267 -7.67 21.90 2.03
CA ALA A 267 -8.91 22.39 2.60
C ALA A 267 -8.76 23.75 3.31
N GLN A 268 -7.54 24.17 3.64
CA GLN A 268 -7.22 25.45 4.27
C GLN A 268 -6.85 26.54 3.25
N ILE A 269 -6.78 26.20 1.96
CA ILE A 269 -6.37 27.11 0.89
C ILE A 269 -7.61 27.60 0.15
N GLU A 270 -7.86 28.91 0.22
CA GLU A 270 -8.91 29.57 -0.54
C GLU A 270 -8.35 30.23 -1.80
N GLY A 271 -9.20 30.44 -2.81
CA GLY A 271 -8.86 31.24 -4.00
C GLY A 271 -8.08 30.51 -5.11
N PHE A 272 -7.84 29.20 -4.99
CA PHE A 272 -7.21 28.38 -6.03
C PHE A 272 -8.03 27.15 -6.39
N THR A 273 -8.09 26.81 -7.68
CA THR A 273 -8.69 25.56 -8.14
C THR A 273 -7.71 24.39 -8.02
N PRO A 274 -8.21 23.13 -7.91
CA PRO A 274 -7.34 21.95 -7.88
C PRO A 274 -6.38 21.87 -9.07
N GLN A 275 -6.84 22.27 -10.27
CA GLN A 275 -6.01 22.30 -11.48
C GLN A 275 -4.92 23.37 -11.41
N GLN A 276 -5.23 24.57 -10.91
CA GLN A 276 -4.23 25.63 -10.71
C GLN A 276 -3.15 25.19 -9.73
N ILE A 277 -3.53 24.47 -8.67
CA ILE A 277 -2.56 23.91 -7.71
C ILE A 277 -1.70 22.84 -8.38
N ALA A 278 -2.29 21.92 -9.15
CA ALA A 278 -1.55 20.90 -9.88
C ALA A 278 -0.52 21.52 -10.84
N THR A 279 -0.91 22.54 -11.61
CA THR A 279 0.01 23.27 -12.49
C THR A 279 1.13 23.97 -11.72
N GLN A 280 0.85 24.54 -10.56
CA GLN A 280 1.90 25.12 -9.70
C GLN A 280 2.88 24.07 -9.20
N CYS A 281 2.38 22.89 -8.82
CA CYS A 281 3.21 21.77 -8.38
C CYS A 281 4.09 21.20 -9.49
N GLU A 282 3.59 21.16 -10.72
CA GLU A 282 4.39 20.80 -11.91
C GLU A 282 5.49 21.82 -12.18
N GLY A 283 5.19 23.11 -12.03
CA GLY A 283 6.21 24.17 -12.10
C GLY A 283 7.30 23.99 -11.04
N PHE A 284 6.91 23.73 -9.79
CA PHE A 284 7.85 23.42 -8.71
C PHE A 284 8.72 22.19 -9.02
N ALA A 285 8.13 21.14 -9.61
CA ALA A 285 8.86 19.95 -10.01
C ALA A 285 9.89 20.23 -11.12
N THR A 286 9.50 21.04 -12.11
CA THR A 286 10.36 21.47 -13.23
C THR A 286 11.62 22.18 -12.74
N GLU A 287 11.51 22.97 -11.66
CA GLU A 287 12.66 23.63 -11.05
C GLU A 287 13.68 22.63 -10.46
N LEU A 288 13.25 21.41 -10.12
CA LEU A 288 14.05 20.39 -9.45
C LEU A 288 14.47 19.23 -10.37
N THR A 289 14.11 19.23 -11.66
CA THR A 289 14.40 18.13 -12.60
C THR A 289 15.87 17.69 -12.62
N ALA A 290 16.81 18.64 -12.57
CA ALA A 290 18.24 18.32 -12.53
C ALA A 290 18.64 17.57 -11.25
N ALA A 291 18.03 17.90 -10.11
CA ALA A 291 18.26 17.24 -8.85
C ALA A 291 17.61 15.84 -8.80
N ILE A 292 16.45 15.68 -9.43
CA ILE A 292 15.81 14.37 -9.63
C ILE A 292 16.74 13.45 -10.44
N ALA A 293 17.33 13.93 -11.54
CA ALA A 293 18.28 13.15 -12.33
C ALA A 293 19.52 12.74 -11.53
N ALA A 294 19.98 13.58 -10.59
CA ALA A 294 21.11 13.28 -9.72
C ALA A 294 20.82 12.12 -8.75
N THR A 295 19.55 11.87 -8.35
CA THR A 295 19.21 10.72 -7.48
C THR A 295 19.58 9.37 -8.09
N GLY A 296 19.46 9.23 -9.41
CA GLY A 296 19.76 7.99 -10.13
C GLY A 296 21.25 7.75 -10.39
N THR A 297 22.12 8.72 -10.09
CA THR A 297 23.55 8.67 -10.48
C THR A 297 24.53 9.08 -9.38
N GLY A 298 24.22 10.10 -8.59
CA GLY A 298 25.10 10.70 -7.58
C GLY A 298 24.90 10.22 -6.14
N GLY A 299 23.90 9.35 -5.89
CA GLY A 299 23.54 8.90 -4.54
C GLY A 299 22.82 9.98 -3.72
N ARG A 300 22.49 9.63 -2.46
CA ARG A 300 21.64 10.45 -1.58
C ARG A 300 22.18 11.85 -1.33
N ASP A 301 23.41 11.96 -0.83
CA ASP A 301 23.95 13.24 -0.36
C ASP A 301 24.14 14.24 -1.50
N ALA A 302 24.57 13.77 -2.68
CA ALA A 302 24.69 14.62 -3.86
C ALA A 302 23.32 15.13 -4.34
N ALA A 303 22.30 14.28 -4.31
CA ALA A 303 20.94 14.68 -4.66
C ALA A 303 20.40 15.73 -3.68
N LEU A 304 20.52 15.51 -2.37
CA LEU A 304 20.08 16.47 -1.36
C LEU A 304 20.83 17.81 -1.45
N ALA A 305 22.15 17.78 -1.71
CA ALA A 305 22.94 18.99 -1.91
C ALA A 305 22.50 19.78 -3.16
N ALA A 306 22.15 19.09 -4.24
CA ALA A 306 21.63 19.71 -5.46
C ALA A 306 20.26 20.37 -5.22
N VAL A 307 19.34 19.67 -4.55
CA VAL A 307 18.02 20.20 -4.17
C VAL A 307 18.17 21.41 -3.25
N ALA A 308 18.97 21.31 -2.19
CA ALA A 308 19.19 22.38 -1.23
C ALA A 308 19.83 23.63 -1.88
N THR A 309 20.68 23.43 -2.89
CA THR A 309 21.21 24.55 -3.69
C THR A 309 20.12 25.20 -4.51
N ARG A 310 19.32 24.40 -5.23
CA ARG A 310 18.25 24.94 -6.07
C ARG A 310 17.18 25.68 -5.28
N LEU A 311 16.76 25.14 -4.14
CA LEU A 311 15.78 25.79 -3.26
C LEU A 311 16.28 27.14 -2.72
N ARG A 312 17.59 27.26 -2.44
CA ARG A 312 18.20 28.54 -2.06
C ARG A 312 18.24 29.53 -3.22
N ASP A 313 18.53 29.07 -4.44
CA ASP A 313 18.53 29.92 -5.63
C ASP A 313 17.14 30.48 -5.97
N LEU A 314 16.07 29.72 -5.66
CA LEU A 314 14.68 30.19 -5.77
C LEU A 314 14.31 31.22 -4.69
N GLY A 315 15.15 31.43 -3.68
CA GLY A 315 14.92 32.39 -2.61
C GLY A 315 13.72 32.05 -1.70
N MET A 316 13.25 30.80 -1.72
CA MET A 316 12.08 30.38 -0.95
C MET A 316 12.46 30.11 0.52
N PRO A 317 11.71 30.60 1.51
CA PRO A 317 11.94 30.28 2.92
C PRO A 317 11.58 28.80 3.19
N ALA A 318 12.30 28.17 4.11
CA ALA A 318 12.15 26.74 4.43
C ALA A 318 10.71 26.36 4.84
N GLU A 319 10.01 27.23 5.57
CA GLU A 319 8.62 27.03 5.98
C GLU A 319 7.66 26.98 4.78
N GLN A 320 7.84 27.90 3.82
CA GLN A 320 7.06 27.90 2.59
C GLN A 320 7.35 26.65 1.76
N ILE A 321 8.62 26.25 1.65
CA ILE A 321 9.00 25.02 0.93
C ILE A 321 8.34 23.80 1.59
N ASN A 322 8.35 23.70 2.92
CA ASN A 322 7.71 22.61 3.65
C ASN A 322 6.22 22.51 3.30
N GLY A 323 5.49 23.63 3.39
CA GLY A 323 4.07 23.68 3.04
C GLY A 323 3.79 23.30 1.58
N THR A 324 4.50 23.95 0.64
CA THR A 324 4.37 23.70 -0.80
C THR A 324 4.69 22.25 -1.16
N ALA A 325 5.80 21.72 -0.66
CA ALA A 325 6.23 20.37 -1.01
C ALA A 325 5.30 19.30 -0.44
N ARG A 326 4.72 19.46 0.76
CA ARG A 326 3.70 18.49 1.25
C ARG A 326 2.45 18.47 0.38
N ILE A 327 1.97 19.64 -0.02
CA ILE A 327 0.82 19.75 -0.92
C ILE A 327 1.16 19.09 -2.26
N CYS A 328 2.31 19.44 -2.84
CA CYS A 328 2.70 18.93 -4.14
C CYS A 328 3.03 17.43 -4.14
N LEU A 329 3.51 16.89 -3.02
CA LEU A 329 3.72 15.45 -2.85
C LEU A 329 2.40 14.68 -2.99
N GLY A 330 1.37 15.06 -2.22
CA GLY A 330 0.06 14.41 -2.30
C GLY A 330 -0.64 14.67 -3.64
N VAL A 331 -0.53 15.89 -4.19
CA VAL A 331 -1.04 16.20 -5.54
C VAL A 331 -0.38 15.30 -6.59
N GLY A 332 0.95 15.16 -6.58
CA GLY A 332 1.69 14.32 -7.52
C GLY A 332 1.26 12.86 -7.44
N TYR A 333 1.07 12.31 -6.24
CA TYR A 333 0.56 10.95 -6.10
C TYR A 333 -0.90 10.80 -6.55
N ARG A 334 -1.76 11.79 -6.26
CA ARG A 334 -3.18 11.76 -6.63
C ARG A 334 -3.38 11.88 -8.14
N THR A 335 -2.62 12.75 -8.81
CA THR A 335 -2.67 12.95 -10.28
C THR A 335 -1.76 11.99 -11.04
N ASP A 336 -1.12 11.06 -10.33
CA ASP A 336 -0.18 10.07 -10.87
C ASP A 336 1.03 10.69 -11.62
N ASN A 337 1.41 11.91 -11.23
CA ASN A 337 2.60 12.62 -11.71
C ASN A 337 3.79 12.36 -10.78
N MET A 338 4.64 11.41 -11.18
CA MET A 338 5.77 10.95 -10.37
C MET A 338 6.93 11.93 -10.31
N GLU A 339 7.11 12.79 -11.31
CA GLU A 339 8.13 13.84 -11.27
C GLU A 339 7.80 14.82 -10.13
N THR A 340 6.54 15.25 -10.05
CA THR A 340 6.05 16.11 -8.97
C THR A 340 6.16 15.44 -7.59
N ALA A 341 5.79 14.16 -7.48
CA ALA A 341 5.90 13.43 -6.22
C ALA A 341 7.37 13.29 -5.77
N MET A 342 8.27 12.88 -6.67
CA MET A 342 9.69 12.73 -6.39
C MET A 342 10.35 14.08 -6.03
N ALA A 343 10.08 15.13 -6.80
CA ALA A 343 10.59 16.48 -6.54
C ALA A 343 10.21 16.96 -5.13
N SER A 344 8.97 16.72 -4.74
CA SER A 344 8.42 17.12 -3.45
C SER A 344 9.01 16.33 -2.28
N ALA A 345 9.15 15.01 -2.41
CA ALA A 345 9.81 14.17 -1.42
C ALA A 345 11.28 14.58 -1.21
N LEU A 346 11.99 14.88 -2.31
CA LEU A 346 13.36 15.39 -2.29
C LEU A 346 13.46 16.77 -1.62
N ALA A 347 12.55 17.68 -1.91
CA ALA A 347 12.51 19.00 -1.29
C ALA A 347 12.33 18.91 0.24
N LEU A 348 11.41 18.06 0.70
CA LEU A 348 11.19 17.83 2.13
C LEU A 348 12.42 17.18 2.80
N SER A 349 13.03 16.21 2.12
CA SER A 349 14.26 15.56 2.59
C SER A 349 15.41 16.57 2.72
N ALA A 350 15.54 17.51 1.78
CA ALA A 350 16.56 18.57 1.83
C ALA A 350 16.34 19.58 2.97
N LEU A 351 15.14 19.64 3.54
CA LEU A 351 14.83 20.39 4.76
C LEU A 351 15.10 19.58 6.05
N ASN A 352 15.81 18.45 5.96
CA ASN A 352 16.04 17.49 7.05
C ASN A 352 14.78 16.82 7.59
N LEU A 353 13.69 16.79 6.82
CA LEU A 353 12.49 16.02 7.16
C LEU A 353 12.71 14.56 6.70
N SER A 354 13.56 13.86 7.43
CA SER A 354 14.04 12.51 7.12
C SER A 354 12.94 11.48 6.86
N ALA A 355 11.73 11.64 7.41
CA ALA A 355 10.61 10.74 7.14
C ALA A 355 10.25 10.66 5.64
N TYR A 356 10.45 11.74 4.87
CA TYR A 356 10.18 11.77 3.43
C TYR A 356 11.23 11.08 2.58
N GLU A 357 12.39 10.74 3.16
CA GLU A 357 13.43 9.98 2.48
C GLU A 357 12.99 8.54 2.20
N GLU A 358 12.06 7.99 2.99
CA GLU A 358 11.48 6.68 2.73
C GLU A 358 10.77 6.63 1.38
N LEU A 359 10.08 7.71 1.00
CA LEU A 359 9.40 7.83 -0.30
C LEU A 359 10.39 7.87 -1.47
N VAL A 360 11.51 8.59 -1.31
CA VAL A 360 12.59 8.60 -2.31
C VAL A 360 13.17 7.20 -2.48
N GLY A 361 13.42 6.50 -1.35
CA GLY A 361 13.83 5.10 -1.34
C GLY A 361 12.84 4.21 -2.10
N HIS A 362 11.53 4.38 -1.88
CA HIS A 362 10.50 3.61 -2.58
C HIS A 362 10.50 3.81 -4.09
N HIS A 363 10.60 5.05 -4.58
CA HIS A 363 10.69 5.30 -6.01
C HIS A 363 11.91 4.59 -6.64
N LEU A 364 13.06 4.63 -5.97
CA LEU A 364 14.27 3.93 -6.42
C LEU A 364 14.11 2.40 -6.34
N ALA A 365 13.64 1.85 -5.23
CA ALA A 365 13.53 0.41 -5.03
C ALA A 365 12.49 -0.25 -5.95
N THR A 366 11.42 0.47 -6.28
CA THR A 366 10.30 -0.04 -7.09
C THR A 366 10.43 0.28 -8.57
N GLY A 367 11.18 1.34 -8.93
CA GLY A 367 11.20 1.89 -10.28
C GLY A 367 9.94 2.67 -10.65
N VAL A 368 9.10 3.03 -9.67
CA VAL A 368 7.95 3.90 -9.92
C VAL A 368 8.44 5.31 -10.24
N GLY A 369 8.10 5.83 -11.41
CA GLY A 369 8.52 7.15 -11.89
C GLY A 369 9.98 7.26 -12.33
N GLY A 370 10.74 6.17 -12.43
CA GLY A 370 12.12 6.20 -12.86
C GLY A 370 12.75 4.82 -13.08
N ALA A 371 14.08 4.77 -13.06
CA ALA A 371 14.82 3.51 -13.12
C ALA A 371 14.82 2.82 -11.76
N MET A 372 14.61 1.50 -11.74
CA MET A 372 14.74 0.69 -10.54
C MET A 372 16.20 0.59 -10.10
N ARG A 373 16.51 1.04 -8.87
CA ARG A 373 17.82 1.14 -8.23
C ARG A 373 17.74 0.76 -6.74
N PRO A 374 17.47 -0.51 -6.40
CA PRO A 374 17.37 -0.95 -5.01
C PRO A 374 18.69 -0.80 -4.25
N ASP A 375 19.82 -0.79 -4.96
CA ASP A 375 21.15 -0.52 -4.45
C ASP A 375 21.28 0.91 -3.91
N LEU A 376 20.74 1.89 -4.64
CA LEU A 376 20.72 3.28 -4.19
C LEU A 376 19.62 3.55 -3.16
N ALA A 377 18.55 2.77 -3.16
CA ALA A 377 17.43 2.95 -2.23
C ALA A 377 17.81 2.68 -0.76
N ALA A 378 18.75 1.75 -0.51
CA ALA A 378 19.13 1.32 0.84
C ALA A 378 19.52 2.48 1.76
N VAL A 379 20.39 3.38 1.29
CA VAL A 379 20.85 4.52 2.10
C VAL A 379 19.74 5.52 2.44
N TRP A 380 18.72 5.64 1.58
CA TRP A 380 17.55 6.48 1.86
C TRP A 380 16.68 5.86 2.96
N TYR A 381 16.50 4.55 2.95
CA TYR A 381 15.77 3.85 4.00
C TYR A 381 16.49 3.87 5.34
N ASP A 382 17.81 3.62 5.37
CA ASP A 382 18.61 3.70 6.59
C ASP A 382 18.54 5.10 7.21
N SER A 383 18.65 6.15 6.39
CA SER A 383 18.54 7.53 6.84
C SER A 383 17.13 7.89 7.33
N ALA A 384 16.08 7.49 6.60
CA ALA A 384 14.70 7.70 7.02
C ALA A 384 14.40 7.05 8.38
N TYR A 385 14.85 5.80 8.58
CA TYR A 385 14.69 5.10 9.86
C TYR A 385 15.50 5.77 10.97
N SER A 386 16.77 6.10 10.73
CA SER A 386 17.61 6.75 11.73
C SER A 386 17.09 8.12 12.13
N GLY A 387 16.44 8.85 11.22
CA GLY A 387 15.88 10.16 11.51
C GLY A 387 14.53 10.07 12.24
N THR A 388 13.66 9.15 11.86
CA THR A 388 12.33 8.96 12.48
C THR A 388 12.37 8.30 13.86
N THR A 389 13.47 7.66 14.23
CA THR A 389 13.66 7.06 15.56
C THR A 389 14.23 8.04 16.60
N GLN A 390 14.55 9.27 16.22
CA GLN A 390 15.01 10.30 17.15
C GLN A 390 13.87 10.85 18.01
N ALA A 391 14.19 11.36 19.20
CA ALA A 391 13.21 12.02 20.05
C ALA A 391 12.61 13.26 19.36
N ASN A 392 11.28 13.36 19.34
CA ASN A 392 10.52 14.42 18.66
C ASN A 392 10.69 14.46 17.13
N ALA A 393 11.15 13.37 16.52
CA ALA A 393 11.17 13.27 15.08
C ALA A 393 9.76 13.35 14.50
N GLU A 394 9.61 14.10 13.41
CA GLU A 394 8.39 14.06 12.63
C GLU A 394 8.31 12.75 11.85
N THR A 395 7.13 12.13 11.82
CA THR A 395 6.85 10.89 11.07
C THR A 395 5.73 11.10 10.06
N ILE A 396 5.81 10.42 8.91
CA ILE A 396 4.67 10.33 7.98
C ILE A 396 3.68 9.28 8.50
N ARG A 397 4.20 8.19 9.06
CA ARG A 397 3.43 7.05 9.56
C ARG A 397 2.73 7.39 10.88
N PRO A 398 1.45 7.02 11.03
CA PRO A 398 0.82 6.93 12.35
C PRO A 398 1.57 5.95 13.26
N MET A 399 1.46 6.14 14.58
CA MET A 399 2.19 5.31 15.55
C MET A 399 1.84 3.82 15.43
N GLU A 400 0.59 3.50 15.07
CA GLU A 400 0.11 2.13 14.87
C GLU A 400 0.79 1.43 13.69
N GLN A 401 1.46 2.17 12.81
CA GLN A 401 2.14 1.68 11.62
C GLN A 401 3.67 1.80 11.72
N ALA A 402 4.21 2.02 12.93
CA ALA A 402 5.65 2.19 13.16
C ALA A 402 6.49 0.95 12.74
N GLU A 403 5.95 -0.26 12.88
CA GLU A 403 6.60 -1.51 12.41
C GLU A 403 6.93 -1.46 10.91
N GLY A 404 6.17 -0.69 10.13
CA GLY A 404 6.38 -0.55 8.69
C GLY A 404 7.77 -0.03 8.33
N ALA A 405 8.35 0.90 9.11
CA ALA A 405 9.69 1.43 8.84
C ALA A 405 10.78 0.35 9.04
N GLU A 406 10.62 -0.50 10.06
CA GLU A 406 11.56 -1.60 10.30
C GLU A 406 11.39 -2.72 9.26
N LEU A 407 10.16 -2.99 8.81
CA LEU A 407 9.90 -3.90 7.71
C LEU A 407 10.60 -3.44 6.42
N VAL A 408 10.56 -2.14 6.10
CA VAL A 408 11.23 -1.58 4.93
C VAL A 408 12.75 -1.78 5.01
N LEU A 409 13.36 -1.56 6.17
CA LEU A 409 14.79 -1.85 6.37
C LEU A 409 15.12 -3.33 6.15
N ALA A 410 14.34 -4.22 6.77
CA ALA A 410 14.54 -5.66 6.63
C ALA A 410 14.40 -6.10 5.16
N ALA A 411 13.40 -5.57 4.46
CA ALA A 411 13.14 -5.85 3.05
C ALA A 411 14.26 -5.33 2.14
N SER A 412 14.72 -4.09 2.36
CA SER A 412 15.78 -3.46 1.58
C SER A 412 17.09 -4.23 1.69
N ARG A 413 17.48 -4.66 2.90
CA ARG A 413 18.67 -5.48 3.13
C ARG A 413 18.58 -6.81 2.38
N GLN A 414 17.44 -7.51 2.48
CA GLN A 414 17.23 -8.76 1.74
C GLN A 414 17.29 -8.55 0.20
N MET A 415 16.74 -7.45 -0.32
CA MET A 415 16.80 -7.14 -1.76
C MET A 415 18.22 -6.89 -2.26
N ASN A 416 19.08 -6.34 -1.41
CA ASN A 416 20.49 -6.07 -1.74
C ASN A 416 21.42 -7.24 -1.38
N GLY A 417 20.89 -8.39 -0.96
CA GLY A 417 21.68 -9.55 -0.58
C GLY A 417 22.44 -9.39 0.74
N GLU A 418 22.08 -8.38 1.54
CA GLU A 418 22.61 -8.17 2.88
C GLU A 418 21.84 -9.02 3.88
N ALA A 419 22.58 -9.71 4.76
CA ALA A 419 21.95 -10.46 5.84
C ALA A 419 21.24 -9.49 6.81
N ALA A 420 20.04 -9.84 7.28
CA ALA A 420 19.40 -9.12 8.36
C ALA A 420 20.38 -9.02 9.55
N PRO A 421 20.54 -7.84 10.19
CA PRO A 421 21.42 -7.74 11.34
C PRO A 421 20.95 -8.75 12.38
N LYS A 422 21.88 -9.56 12.84
CA LYS A 422 21.62 -10.53 13.91
C LYS A 422 21.07 -9.74 15.10
N THR A 423 19.91 -10.13 15.62
CA THR A 423 19.38 -9.54 16.85
C THR A 423 20.43 -9.72 17.93
N LEU A 424 21.08 -8.63 18.34
CA LEU A 424 22.10 -8.68 19.38
C LEU A 424 21.41 -9.02 20.68
N THR A 425 21.64 -10.24 21.17
CA THR A 425 21.18 -10.69 22.46
C THR A 425 22.16 -10.22 23.54
N LEU A 426 21.73 -10.19 24.80
CA LEU A 426 22.63 -10.02 25.95
C LEU A 426 23.82 -11.01 25.93
N GLY A 427 23.64 -12.18 25.31
CA GLY A 427 24.72 -13.16 25.09
C GLY A 427 25.79 -12.69 24.11
N ASP A 428 25.44 -11.89 23.10
CA ASP A 428 26.40 -11.37 22.10
C ASP A 428 27.29 -10.28 22.70
N PHE A 429 26.77 -9.47 23.63
CA PHE A 429 27.57 -8.53 24.42
C PHE A 429 28.51 -9.25 25.40
N GLY A 430 28.06 -10.36 26.00
CA GLY A 430 28.90 -11.21 26.84
C GLY A 430 30.06 -11.86 26.07
N ALA A 431 29.80 -12.29 24.84
CA ALA A 431 30.83 -12.86 23.95
C ALA A 431 31.85 -11.80 23.51
N ALA A 432 31.40 -10.58 23.18
CA ALA A 432 32.28 -9.46 22.83
C ALA A 432 33.16 -9.03 24.01
N ALA A 433 32.61 -8.95 25.22
CA ALA A 433 33.36 -8.65 26.44
C ALA A 433 34.38 -9.75 26.78
N ALA A 434 34.04 -11.03 26.58
CA ALA A 434 34.95 -12.15 26.80
C ALA A 434 36.08 -12.24 25.75
N ALA A 435 35.84 -11.76 24.52
CA ALA A 435 36.87 -11.64 23.49
C ALA A 435 37.82 -10.47 23.77
N ALA A 436 37.29 -9.34 24.23
CA ALA A 436 38.08 -8.17 24.62
C ALA A 436 38.97 -8.41 25.86
N ALA A 437 38.56 -9.32 26.76
CA ALA A 437 39.35 -9.70 27.94
C ALA A 437 40.48 -10.71 27.65
N LYS A 438 40.62 -11.17 26.41
CA LYS A 438 41.67 -12.12 25.97
C LYS A 438 42.77 -11.46 25.13
N ASN A 439 42.62 -10.17 24.83
CA ASN A 439 43.69 -9.29 24.35
C ASN A 439 44.11 -8.36 25.50
#